data_AF-A0A932PQZ3-F1
#
_entry.id   AF-A0A932PQZ3-F1
#
_cell.length_a   1.000
_cell.length_b   1.000
_cell.length_c   1.000
_cell.angle_alpha   90.00
_cell.angle_beta   90.00
_cell.angle_gamma   90.00
#
_symmetry.space_group_name_H-M   'P 1'
#
loop_
_entity.id
_entity.type
_entity.pdbx_description
1 polymer ?
#
loop_
_entity_poly.entity_id
_entity_poly.type
_entity_poly.pdbx_seq_one_letter_code
_entity_poly.pdbx_strand_id
1 'polypeptide(L)'
;MRASVMALIMLGSTGLLAGVSGLDLASAAKAQIGVTRHYDGRYQKLAYPGGDLPMDCGVCSDVVIRAYRPLGIDLQVLVHEDMRRAWNDYPNLWHMRSTDRNIDHRRVPNLATFFRRHGQSLSIHKDQDAFLPGDIVTWQLVSGAPHVGIVSRERSKTGTPLVIHNIGWGAMLEDRLFDFKITGHYRYPRD
;
A
#
# COMPACT_ATOMS: atom_id res chain seq x y z
N MET A 1 9.33 41.28 -48.59
CA MET A 1 9.77 40.96 -47.21
C MET A 1 8.68 40.14 -46.53
N ARG A 2 9.02 38.93 -46.06
CA ARG A 2 8.33 38.10 -45.04
C ARG A 2 6.99 37.47 -45.48
N ALA A 3 6.64 36.22 -45.16
CA ALA A 3 7.25 35.23 -44.27
C ALA A 3 6.92 33.81 -44.77
N SER A 4 7.92 32.93 -44.79
CA SER A 4 7.73 31.48 -44.93
C SER A 4 7.16 30.92 -43.63
N VAL A 5 6.02 30.24 -43.71
CA VAL A 5 5.44 29.49 -42.58
C VAL A 5 6.18 28.15 -42.51
N MET A 6 7.09 28.05 -41.53
CA MET A 6 7.79 26.82 -41.21
C MET A 6 6.92 26.05 -40.21
N ALA A 7 6.27 24.98 -40.68
CA ALA A 7 5.51 24.09 -39.81
C ALA A 7 6.48 23.29 -38.93
N LEU A 8 6.59 23.69 -37.67
CA LEU A 8 7.34 22.96 -36.66
C LEU A 8 6.52 21.73 -36.25
N ILE A 9 6.90 20.56 -36.77
CA ILE A 9 6.39 19.27 -36.29
C ILE A 9 6.98 19.07 -34.89
N MET A 10 6.19 19.38 -33.86
CA MET A 10 6.46 18.98 -32.49
C MET A 10 6.31 17.46 -32.41
N LEU A 11 7.43 16.73 -32.54
CA LEU A 11 7.51 15.34 -32.10
C LEU A 11 7.29 15.33 -30.58
N GLY A 12 6.06 15.04 -30.16
CA GLY A 12 5.74 14.76 -28.78
C GLY A 12 6.52 13.54 -28.34
N SER A 13 7.55 13.74 -27.52
CA SER A 13 8.20 12.67 -26.79
C SER A 13 7.16 12.09 -25.81
N THR A 14 6.52 10.99 -26.20
CA THR A 14 5.82 10.12 -25.26
C THR A 14 6.87 9.55 -24.32
N GLY A 15 7.15 10.25 -23.21
CA GLY A 15 7.84 9.65 -22.10
C GLY A 15 6.99 8.46 -21.66
N LEU A 16 7.50 7.23 -21.85
CA LEU A 16 6.98 6.10 -21.10
C LEU A 16 7.11 6.48 -19.64
N LEU A 17 5.99 6.71 -18.96
CA LEU A 17 5.97 6.65 -17.50
C LEU A 17 6.44 5.23 -17.17
N ALA A 18 7.67 5.10 -16.66
CA ALA A 18 8.14 3.84 -16.12
C ALA A 18 7.10 3.41 -15.07
N GLY A 19 6.48 2.25 -15.28
CA GLY A 19 5.49 1.71 -14.35
C GLY A 19 6.11 1.59 -12.96
N VAL A 20 5.30 1.76 -11.92
CA VAL A 20 5.73 1.53 -10.54
C VAL A 20 6.12 0.06 -10.41
N SER A 21 7.40 -0.24 -10.22
CA SER A 21 7.84 -1.62 -10.07
C SER A 21 7.60 -2.12 -8.64
N GLY A 22 7.31 -3.41 -8.49
CA GLY A 22 7.19 -4.03 -7.17
C GLY A 22 8.48 -3.95 -6.34
N LEU A 23 9.65 -3.94 -7.00
CA LEU A 23 10.93 -3.73 -6.33
C LEU A 23 11.04 -2.33 -5.74
N ASP A 24 10.60 -1.28 -6.44
CA ASP A 24 10.61 0.08 -5.93
C ASP A 24 9.70 0.22 -4.71
N LEU A 25 8.53 -0.43 -4.74
CA LEU A 25 7.60 -0.46 -3.61
C LEU A 25 8.18 -1.19 -2.39
N ALA A 26 8.80 -2.35 -2.60
CA ALA A 26 9.50 -3.07 -1.54
C ALA A 26 10.66 -2.25 -0.95
N SER A 27 11.43 -1.56 -1.79
CA SER A 27 12.50 -0.66 -1.36
C SER A 27 11.98 0.53 -0.56
N ALA A 28 10.88 1.15 -0.99
CA ALA A 28 10.24 2.26 -0.27
C ALA A 28 9.66 1.81 1.08
N ALA A 29 9.12 0.60 1.17
CA ALA A 29 8.69 0.02 2.44
C ALA A 29 9.90 -0.19 3.38
N LYS A 30 10.99 -0.77 2.86
CA LYS A 30 12.20 -1.05 3.64
C LYS A 30 12.86 0.22 4.18
N ALA A 31 12.80 1.33 3.43
CA ALA A 31 13.36 2.62 3.84
C ALA A 31 12.72 3.20 5.12
N GLN A 32 11.58 2.65 5.57
CA GLN A 32 10.91 3.08 6.79
C GLN A 32 11.48 2.42 8.05
N ILE A 33 12.31 1.38 7.92
CA ILE A 33 12.95 0.71 9.06
C ILE A 33 13.90 1.69 9.76
N GLY A 34 13.72 1.86 11.06
CA GLY A 34 14.47 2.85 11.86
C GLY A 34 13.91 4.28 11.76
N VAL A 35 13.02 4.56 10.80
CA VAL A 35 12.26 5.81 10.72
C VAL A 35 10.99 5.69 11.55
N THR A 36 10.10 4.75 11.19
CA THR A 36 8.89 4.45 11.96
C THR A 36 9.23 3.48 13.09
N ARG A 37 9.20 3.98 14.33
CA ARG A 37 9.72 3.27 15.52
C ARG A 37 8.64 2.94 16.55
N HIS A 38 7.49 3.59 16.46
CA HIS A 38 6.43 3.47 17.46
C HIS A 38 5.10 3.07 16.83
N TYR A 39 4.32 2.29 17.57
CA TYR A 39 2.96 1.92 17.18
C TYR A 39 1.95 2.93 17.72
N ASP A 40 1.22 3.62 16.84
CA ASP A 40 0.14 4.55 17.23
C ASP A 40 -1.10 4.39 16.33
N GLY A 41 -2.06 3.62 16.84
CA GLY A 41 -3.35 3.37 16.19
C GLY A 41 -4.46 4.36 16.53
N ARG A 42 -4.17 5.46 17.25
CA ARG A 42 -5.19 6.43 17.63
C ARG A 42 -5.72 7.17 16.40
N TYR A 43 -6.98 7.54 16.47
CA TYR A 43 -7.58 8.46 15.51
C TYR A 43 -6.93 9.84 15.63
N GLN A 44 -6.56 10.43 14.49
CA GLN A 44 -5.98 11.77 14.41
C GLN A 44 -6.56 12.49 13.20
N LYS A 45 -6.76 13.80 13.31
CA LYS A 45 -7.16 14.64 12.17
C LYS A 45 -5.95 14.84 11.26
N LEU A 46 -6.11 14.54 9.99
CA LEU A 46 -5.05 14.61 8.99
C LEU A 46 -5.32 15.73 7.97
N ALA A 47 -4.24 16.23 7.37
CA ALA A 47 -4.34 17.00 6.13
C ALA A 47 -4.93 16.12 5.01
N TYR A 48 -5.40 16.76 3.95
CA TYR A 48 -5.92 16.07 2.77
C TYR A 48 -5.80 16.97 1.53
N PRO A 49 -5.13 16.53 0.44
CA PRO A 49 -4.43 15.25 0.29
C PRO A 49 -3.11 15.19 1.09
N GLY A 50 -2.45 14.02 1.11
CA GLY A 50 -1.09 13.86 1.67
C GLY A 50 -0.96 13.94 3.19
N GLY A 51 -2.06 13.78 3.94
CA GLY A 51 -2.00 13.75 5.40
C GLY A 51 -1.31 12.50 5.95
N ASP A 52 -0.45 12.68 6.96
CA ASP A 52 0.25 11.60 7.64
C ASP A 52 0.33 11.88 9.14
N LEU A 53 0.60 10.83 9.90
CA LEU A 53 1.14 10.93 11.25
C LEU A 53 2.61 11.38 11.20
N PRO A 54 3.19 11.81 12.35
CA PRO A 54 4.64 11.91 12.49
C PRO A 54 5.34 10.64 11.98
N MET A 55 6.45 10.82 11.25
CA MET A 55 7.13 9.71 10.56
C MET A 55 7.62 8.61 11.51
N ASP A 56 7.85 8.94 12.79
CA ASP A 56 8.33 8.01 13.79
C ASP A 56 7.24 7.15 14.43
N CYS A 57 5.97 7.39 14.13
CA CYS A 57 4.86 6.56 14.56
C CYS A 57 3.96 6.11 13.40
N GLY A 58 3.18 5.05 13.64
CA GLY A 58 2.20 4.54 12.69
C GLY A 58 1.74 3.13 13.03
N VAL A 59 0.88 2.57 12.20
CA VAL A 59 0.45 1.18 12.24
C VAL A 59 0.85 0.45 10.96
N CYS A 60 0.44 -0.80 10.80
CA CYS A 60 0.75 -1.62 9.63
C CYS A 60 0.32 -1.00 8.29
N SER A 61 -0.85 -0.35 8.23
CA SER A 61 -1.32 0.34 7.04
C SER A 61 -0.50 1.57 6.69
N ASP A 62 0.01 2.32 7.68
CA ASP A 62 0.85 3.51 7.44
C ASP A 62 2.15 3.13 6.72
N VAL A 63 2.70 1.94 7.00
CA VAL A 63 3.86 1.41 6.26
C VAL A 63 3.55 1.25 4.78
N VAL A 64 2.37 0.71 4.45
CA VAL A 64 1.92 0.54 3.07
C VAL A 64 1.69 1.90 2.41
N ILE A 65 0.96 2.80 3.07
CA ILE A 65 0.64 4.14 2.57
C ILE A 65 1.92 4.92 2.24
N ARG A 66 2.89 4.92 3.17
CA ARG A 66 4.17 5.62 3.01
C ARG A 66 5.05 5.01 1.93
N ALA A 67 4.97 3.70 1.70
CA ALA A 67 5.72 3.05 0.63
C ALA A 67 5.24 3.48 -0.78
N TYR A 68 3.94 3.75 -0.93
CA TYR A 68 3.36 4.21 -2.20
C TYR A 68 3.61 5.69 -2.52
N ARG A 69 3.73 6.54 -1.51
CA ARG A 69 3.91 7.99 -1.68
C ARG A 69 5.12 8.42 -2.53
N PRO A 70 6.35 7.91 -2.31
CA PRO A 70 7.47 8.28 -3.16
C PRO A 70 7.31 7.82 -4.62
N LEU A 71 6.36 6.90 -4.87
CA LEU A 71 6.02 6.39 -6.20
C LEU A 71 4.84 7.16 -6.84
N GLY A 72 4.45 8.30 -6.24
CA GLY A 72 3.38 9.16 -6.76
C GLY A 72 1.96 8.68 -6.46
N ILE A 73 1.79 7.67 -5.59
CA ILE A 73 0.49 7.08 -5.27
C ILE A 73 0.09 7.48 -3.84
N ASP A 74 -1.00 8.26 -3.71
CA ASP A 74 -1.58 8.62 -2.41
C ASP A 74 -2.81 7.78 -2.09
N LEU A 75 -2.61 6.69 -1.34
CA LEU A 75 -3.70 5.82 -0.91
C LEU A 75 -4.74 6.54 -0.02
N GLN A 76 -4.38 7.66 0.64
CA GLN A 76 -5.36 8.46 1.37
C GLN A 76 -6.45 8.97 0.44
N VAL A 77 -6.05 9.52 -0.71
CA VAL A 77 -6.97 10.05 -1.72
C VAL A 77 -7.70 8.91 -2.39
N LEU A 78 -6.96 7.91 -2.89
CA LEU A 78 -7.51 6.87 -3.74
C LEU A 78 -8.56 6.01 -3.02
N VAL A 79 -8.28 5.61 -1.77
CA VAL A 79 -9.23 4.83 -0.98
C VAL A 79 -10.44 5.68 -0.60
N HIS A 80 -10.24 6.92 -0.14
CA HIS A 80 -11.34 7.79 0.27
C HIS A 80 -12.30 8.07 -0.89
N GLU A 81 -11.78 8.44 -2.05
CA GLU A 81 -12.59 8.80 -3.21
C GLU A 81 -13.29 7.59 -3.83
N ASP A 82 -12.67 6.40 -3.81
CA ASP A 82 -13.36 5.18 -4.23
C ASP A 82 -14.48 4.80 -3.25
N MET A 83 -14.22 4.87 -1.94
CA MET A 83 -15.25 4.64 -0.93
C MET A 83 -16.44 5.60 -1.06
N ARG A 84 -16.20 6.87 -1.43
CA ARG A 84 -17.27 7.84 -1.65
C ARG A 84 -18.18 7.44 -2.81
N ARG A 85 -17.62 6.86 -3.87
CA ARG A 85 -18.37 6.42 -5.07
C ARG A 85 -19.01 5.05 -4.89
N ALA A 86 -18.39 4.17 -4.11
CA ALA A 86 -18.75 2.76 -3.98
C ALA A 86 -19.00 2.35 -2.53
N TRP A 87 -19.64 3.23 -1.75
CA TRP A 87 -19.81 3.09 -0.30
C TRP A 87 -20.29 1.70 0.14
N ASN A 88 -21.27 1.13 -0.56
CA ASN A 88 -21.88 -0.16 -0.22
C ASN A 88 -20.99 -1.37 -0.53
N ASP A 89 -19.90 -1.19 -1.29
CA ASP A 89 -18.94 -2.26 -1.61
C ASP A 89 -17.88 -2.42 -0.50
N TYR A 90 -17.78 -1.45 0.40
CA TYR A 90 -16.84 -1.43 1.51
C TYR A 90 -17.44 -1.96 2.81
N PRO A 91 -16.63 -2.59 3.68
CA PRO A 91 -17.14 -3.23 4.88
C PRO A 91 -17.56 -2.18 5.93
N ASN A 92 -18.79 -2.29 6.43
CA ASN A 92 -19.30 -1.43 7.49
C ASN A 92 -19.06 -2.01 8.89
N LEU A 93 -17.79 -2.19 9.28
CA LEU A 93 -17.41 -2.79 10.57
C LEU A 93 -17.49 -1.81 11.76
N TRP A 94 -17.54 -0.51 11.49
CA TRP A 94 -17.50 0.56 12.50
C TRP A 94 -18.81 1.35 12.59
N HIS A 95 -19.90 0.82 12.03
CA HIS A 95 -21.22 1.47 11.98
C HIS A 95 -21.16 2.92 11.48
N MET A 96 -20.28 3.18 10.52
CA MET A 96 -20.11 4.50 9.94
C MET A 96 -21.26 4.81 8.99
N ARG A 97 -21.56 6.10 8.86
CA ARG A 97 -22.62 6.62 7.98
C ARG A 97 -22.08 7.22 6.68
N SER A 98 -20.79 7.52 6.64
CA SER A 98 -20.09 8.11 5.50
C SER A 98 -18.59 7.84 5.61
N THR A 99 -17.87 8.13 4.54
CA THR A 99 -16.40 8.07 4.46
C THR A 99 -15.72 9.07 5.40
N ASP A 100 -14.53 8.74 5.88
CA ASP A 100 -13.69 9.63 6.68
C ASP A 100 -12.23 9.62 6.19
N ARG A 101 -11.86 10.69 5.50
CA ARG A 101 -10.52 10.92 4.92
C ARG A 101 -9.36 10.86 5.92
N ASN A 102 -9.64 10.96 7.23
CA ASN A 102 -8.63 10.86 8.28
C ASN A 102 -8.24 9.40 8.59
N ILE A 103 -9.08 8.42 8.24
CA ILE A 103 -8.91 7.02 8.69
C ILE A 103 -9.22 5.96 7.63
N ASP A 104 -9.92 6.30 6.54
CA ASP A 104 -10.37 5.33 5.52
C ASP A 104 -9.23 4.43 5.00
N HIS A 105 -8.14 5.04 4.54
CA HIS A 105 -6.94 4.38 4.05
C HIS A 105 -6.12 3.66 5.13
N ARG A 106 -6.28 4.04 6.41
CA ARG A 106 -5.56 3.42 7.53
C ARG A 106 -6.22 2.13 8.02
N ARG A 107 -7.36 1.75 7.45
CA ARG A 107 -8.08 0.51 7.81
C ARG A 107 -7.78 -0.60 6.81
N VAL A 108 -7.18 -1.67 7.31
CA VAL A 108 -6.81 -2.84 6.49
C VAL A 108 -7.99 -3.42 5.68
N PRO A 109 -9.22 -3.57 6.22
CA PRO A 109 -10.35 -4.04 5.41
C PRO A 109 -10.73 -3.11 4.24
N ASN A 110 -10.53 -1.80 4.39
CA ASN A 110 -10.74 -0.83 3.32
C ASN A 110 -9.65 -0.94 2.26
N LEU A 111 -8.38 -1.07 2.68
CA LEU A 111 -7.25 -1.32 1.77
C LEU A 111 -7.47 -2.59 0.95
N ALA A 112 -7.84 -3.70 1.61
CA ALA A 112 -8.14 -4.97 0.93
C ALA A 112 -9.25 -4.81 -0.12
N THR A 113 -10.32 -4.07 0.22
CA THR A 113 -11.41 -3.79 -0.72
C THR A 113 -10.94 -2.96 -1.90
N PHE A 114 -10.16 -1.90 -1.65
CA PHE A 114 -9.57 -1.07 -2.70
C PHE A 114 -8.67 -1.88 -3.63
N PHE A 115 -7.74 -2.68 -3.09
CA PHE A 115 -6.83 -3.49 -3.91
C PHE A 115 -7.56 -4.56 -4.71
N ARG A 116 -8.61 -5.17 -4.17
CA ARG A 116 -9.46 -6.11 -4.94
C ARG A 116 -10.17 -5.43 -6.11
N ARG A 117 -10.56 -4.17 -5.96
CA ARG A 117 -11.30 -3.40 -6.98
C ARG A 117 -10.38 -2.83 -8.06
N HIS A 118 -9.21 -2.32 -7.66
CA HIS A 118 -8.33 -1.53 -8.53
C HIS A 118 -6.98 -2.19 -8.83
N GLY A 119 -6.56 -3.17 -8.03
CA GLY A 119 -5.37 -3.98 -8.24
C GLY A 119 -5.70 -5.36 -8.81
N GLN A 120 -4.71 -6.25 -8.78
CA GLN A 120 -4.85 -7.67 -9.08
C GLN A 120 -4.94 -8.46 -7.77
N SER A 121 -5.95 -9.31 -7.63
CA SER A 121 -5.99 -10.31 -6.56
C SER A 121 -5.20 -11.55 -7.00
N LEU A 122 -4.26 -11.96 -6.16
CA LEU A 122 -3.37 -13.09 -6.39
C LEU A 122 -3.76 -14.28 -5.50
N SER A 123 -3.17 -15.44 -5.78
CA SER A 123 -3.36 -16.65 -4.99
C SER A 123 -2.87 -16.46 -3.56
N ILE A 124 -3.66 -16.90 -2.58
CA ILE A 124 -3.27 -16.91 -1.15
C ILE A 124 -2.71 -18.28 -0.71
N HIS A 125 -2.50 -19.22 -1.64
CA HIS A 125 -1.90 -20.51 -1.33
C HIS A 125 -0.46 -20.33 -0.82
N LYS A 126 0.00 -21.24 0.05
CA LYS A 126 1.34 -21.21 0.64
C LYS A 126 2.44 -21.68 -0.32
N ASP A 127 2.37 -21.23 -1.57
CA ASP A 127 3.48 -21.34 -2.51
C ASP A 127 4.34 -20.08 -2.38
N GLN A 128 5.51 -20.21 -1.77
CA GLN A 128 6.38 -19.08 -1.46
C GLN A 128 6.88 -18.33 -2.71
N ASP A 129 6.90 -18.97 -3.87
CA ASP A 129 7.38 -18.36 -5.12
C ASP A 129 6.30 -17.55 -5.83
N ALA A 130 5.03 -17.70 -5.41
CA ALA A 130 3.93 -16.86 -5.88
C ALA A 130 3.96 -15.44 -5.28
N PHE A 131 4.72 -15.21 -4.20
CA PHE A 131 4.82 -13.91 -3.52
C PHE A 131 6.05 -13.16 -4.01
N LEU A 132 5.82 -12.10 -4.80
CA LEU A 132 6.87 -11.30 -5.41
C LEU A 132 7.10 -9.99 -4.64
N PRO A 133 8.31 -9.40 -4.73
CA PRO A 133 8.59 -8.12 -4.06
C PRO A 133 7.59 -7.05 -4.48
N GLY A 134 7.07 -6.32 -3.49
CA GLY A 134 6.05 -5.28 -3.68
C GLY A 134 4.61 -5.79 -3.56
N ASP A 135 4.37 -7.11 -3.57
CA ASP A 135 3.03 -7.63 -3.34
C ASP A 135 2.53 -7.24 -1.94
N ILE A 136 1.25 -6.89 -1.86
CA ILE A 136 0.58 -6.52 -0.61
C ILE A 136 -0.13 -7.73 -0.06
N VAL A 137 0.16 -8.10 1.18
CA VAL A 137 -0.47 -9.25 1.84
C VAL A 137 -1.25 -8.75 3.05
N THR A 138 -2.47 -9.23 3.20
CA THR A 138 -3.29 -9.00 4.39
C THR A 138 -3.43 -10.28 5.20
N TRP A 139 -3.45 -10.14 6.53
CA TRP A 139 -3.60 -11.25 7.45
C TRP A 139 -4.71 -10.99 8.48
N GLN A 140 -5.13 -12.07 9.12
CA GLN A 140 -5.79 -12.04 10.42
C GLN A 140 -4.79 -12.54 11.48
N LEU A 141 -4.46 -11.67 12.45
CA LEU A 141 -3.58 -12.02 13.57
C LEU A 141 -4.28 -12.99 14.53
N VAL A 142 -3.50 -13.61 15.42
CA VAL A 142 -4.03 -14.51 16.47
C VAL A 142 -5.05 -13.80 17.37
N SER A 143 -4.88 -12.49 17.58
CA SER A 143 -5.84 -11.65 18.32
C SER A 143 -7.16 -11.40 17.58
N GLY A 144 -7.27 -11.82 16.32
CA GLY A 144 -8.38 -11.53 15.42
C GLY A 144 -8.25 -10.20 14.66
N ALA A 145 -7.26 -9.36 15.01
CA ALA A 145 -7.06 -8.07 14.37
C ALA A 145 -6.61 -8.22 12.90
N PRO A 146 -7.12 -7.39 11.97
CA PRO A 146 -6.65 -7.37 10.60
C PRO A 146 -5.26 -6.70 10.51
N HIS A 147 -4.39 -7.23 9.65
CA HIS A 147 -3.01 -6.77 9.47
C HIS A 147 -2.63 -6.70 7.99
N VAL A 148 -1.63 -5.89 7.65
CA VAL A 148 -1.15 -5.72 6.27
C VAL A 148 0.36 -5.48 6.24
N GLY A 149 0.99 -5.79 5.12
CA GLY A 149 2.42 -5.64 4.90
C GLY A 149 2.78 -5.80 3.44
N ILE A 150 4.05 -5.56 3.13
CA ILE A 150 4.60 -5.63 1.76
C ILE A 150 5.64 -6.74 1.72
N VAL A 151 5.58 -7.60 0.69
CA VAL A 151 6.60 -8.61 0.42
C VAL A 151 7.89 -7.92 0.03
N SER A 152 8.98 -8.26 0.72
CA SER A 152 10.29 -7.69 0.48
C SER A 152 11.04 -8.39 -0.65
N ARG A 153 12.21 -7.87 -1.03
CA ARG A 153 13.14 -8.58 -1.92
C ARG A 153 13.87 -9.71 -1.19
N GLU A 154 14.07 -9.56 0.10
CA GLU A 154 14.82 -10.46 0.94
C GLU A 154 14.05 -11.75 1.20
N ARG A 155 14.80 -12.84 1.32
CA ARG A 155 14.30 -14.17 1.65
C ARG A 155 15.01 -14.71 2.86
N SER A 156 14.33 -15.54 3.64
CA SER A 156 14.92 -16.31 4.72
C SER A 156 15.91 -17.35 4.19
N LYS A 157 16.62 -18.03 5.09
CA LYS A 157 17.54 -19.12 4.71
C LYS A 157 16.84 -20.28 4.00
N THR A 158 15.54 -20.46 4.22
CA THR A 158 14.72 -21.50 3.57
C THR A 158 14.04 -21.02 2.30
N GLY A 159 14.29 -19.77 1.88
CA GLY A 159 13.72 -19.20 0.66
C GLY A 159 12.37 -18.52 0.84
N THR A 160 11.79 -18.48 2.05
CA THR A 160 10.54 -17.76 2.32
C THR A 160 10.75 -16.26 2.12
N PRO A 161 9.93 -15.55 1.32
CA PRO A 161 9.96 -14.09 1.26
C PRO A 161 9.72 -13.47 2.64
N LEU A 162 10.60 -12.54 3.01
CA LEU A 162 10.40 -11.74 4.22
C LEU A 162 9.35 -10.66 3.95
N VAL A 163 8.69 -10.17 4.99
CA VAL A 163 7.68 -9.12 4.89
C VAL A 163 8.10 -7.88 5.66
N ILE A 164 7.74 -6.71 5.12
CA ILE A 164 7.93 -5.42 5.75
C ILE A 164 6.58 -4.95 6.28
N HIS A 165 6.50 -4.77 7.60
CA HIS A 165 5.27 -4.38 8.29
C HIS A 165 5.57 -3.73 9.65
N ASN A 166 4.53 -3.23 10.33
CA ASN A 166 4.63 -2.74 11.72
C ASN A 166 3.56 -3.41 12.57
N ILE A 167 3.97 -4.29 13.48
CA ILE A 167 3.10 -5.06 14.39
C ILE A 167 3.36 -4.74 15.87
N GLY A 168 3.90 -3.54 16.17
CA GLY A 168 4.01 -3.05 17.55
C GLY A 168 5.33 -2.33 17.86
N TRP A 169 6.41 -2.69 17.16
CA TRP A 169 7.76 -2.21 17.45
C TRP A 169 8.36 -1.32 16.35
N GLY A 170 7.49 -0.71 15.55
CA GLY A 170 7.90 0.06 14.36
C GLY A 170 7.96 -0.80 13.11
N ALA A 171 8.43 -0.20 12.00
CA ALA A 171 8.60 -0.90 10.74
C ALA A 171 9.77 -1.90 10.85
N MET A 172 9.51 -3.16 10.53
CA MET A 172 10.46 -4.26 10.61
C MET A 172 10.42 -5.12 9.35
N LEU A 173 11.54 -5.78 9.07
CA LEU A 173 11.69 -6.82 8.06
C LEU A 173 11.74 -8.17 8.78
N GLU A 174 10.73 -9.02 8.62
CA GLU A 174 10.60 -10.25 9.39
C GLU A 174 10.17 -11.46 8.54
N ASP A 175 10.61 -12.66 8.95
CA ASP A 175 10.17 -13.94 8.38
C ASP A 175 8.83 -14.34 9.01
N ARG A 176 7.75 -13.69 8.55
CA ARG A 176 6.39 -13.79 9.14
C ARG A 176 5.29 -13.98 8.10
N LEU A 177 5.64 -14.21 6.83
CA LEU A 177 4.69 -14.29 5.72
C LEU A 177 3.59 -15.34 5.97
N PHE A 178 3.96 -16.48 6.55
CA PHE A 178 3.08 -17.63 6.76
C PHE A 178 2.69 -17.92 8.21
N ASP A 179 3.07 -17.03 9.14
CA ASP A 179 2.81 -17.16 10.58
C ASP A 179 1.34 -16.90 10.94
N PHE A 180 0.65 -16.10 10.12
CA PHE A 180 -0.73 -15.70 10.33
C PHE A 180 -1.62 -16.17 9.18
N LYS A 181 -2.93 -16.19 9.42
CA LYS A 181 -3.90 -16.53 8.37
C LYS A 181 -3.90 -15.44 7.31
N ILE A 182 -3.40 -15.74 6.10
CA ILE A 182 -3.49 -14.85 4.95
C ILE A 182 -4.98 -14.70 4.58
N THR A 183 -5.43 -13.45 4.47
CA THR A 183 -6.80 -13.08 4.08
C THR A 183 -6.87 -12.44 2.71
N GLY A 184 -5.72 -12.07 2.14
CA GLY A 184 -5.62 -11.46 0.82
C GLY A 184 -4.17 -11.32 0.37
N HIS A 185 -3.99 -11.34 -0.94
CA HIS A 185 -2.71 -11.17 -1.62
C HIS A 185 -2.97 -10.36 -2.88
N TYR A 186 -2.27 -9.25 -3.06
CA TYR A 186 -2.60 -8.25 -4.08
C TYR A 186 -1.36 -7.68 -4.74
N ARG A 187 -1.54 -7.16 -5.96
CA ARG A 187 -0.59 -6.29 -6.65
C ARG A 187 -1.28 -5.01 -7.11
N TYR A 188 -0.66 -3.86 -6.86
CA TYR A 188 -1.19 -2.56 -7.24
C TYR A 188 -0.04 -1.56 -7.51
N PRO A 189 -0.09 -0.75 -8.59
CA PRO A 189 -1.08 -0.78 -9.68
C PRO A 189 -1.05 -2.10 -10.47
N ARG A 190 -2.04 -2.33 -11.34
CA ARG A 190 -1.98 -3.49 -12.26
C ARG A 190 -0.85 -3.25 -13.26
N ASP A 191 -0.08 -4.30 -13.54
CA ASP A 191 0.91 -4.33 -14.62
C ASP A 191 0.25 -4.06 -16.00
#